data_AF-A0A6V8H9Z9-F1
#
_entry.id   AF-A0A6V8H9Z9-F1
#
_cell.length_a   1.000
_cell.length_b   1.000
_cell.length_c   1.000
_cell.angle_alpha   90.00
_cell.angle_beta   90.00
_cell.angle_gamma   90.00
#
_symmetry.space_group_name_H-M   'P 1'
#
loop_
_entity.id
_entity.type
_entity.pdbx_description
1 polymer ?
#
loop_
_entity_poly.entity_id
_entity_poly.type
_entity_poly.pdbx_seq_one_letter_code
_entity_poly.pdbx_strand_id
1 'polypeptide(L)'
;MIQTMTYGIIFFGVPHQGSDNVSWGRVVAQIASTYDGRINESFMQSVESGSPYNEWLSKRFMPLLAKYKFLSICETLEEVKHGVNLGVIVKKKSALLGLPDSQEIKIYPNRSHTTICKFDGENDPVWEQVSDILYHGALSALEYTGYRPIVGEWAMDVDDDIRHSTGTLQEVVTMPRAIVHAQDSLTYLERDSEQVDFQREVQRHNSVIVTQVFWLLSLLQPLLAMANPVGIILCIVSAMAPSKETMLEKVENAAESQGQVVVLQRQAINTLDNKRIRALEAIRMIQLASNTLAAEPDDHSGIDQVAIDLFQKLDEQTERIMRGLRRHSIALSKAERRLGTIKSGIEEAKDMDKTALLKLFCEKEKEEKARAIEDPPDDLFDGPDNEMGPCDNCVIL
;
A
#
# COMPACT_ATOMS: atom_id res chain seq x y z
N MET A 1 -5.28 -0.60 -10.56
CA MET A 1 -3.79 -0.72 -10.50
C MET A 1 -3.02 0.46 -9.87
N ILE A 2 -2.96 1.68 -10.45
CA ILE A 2 -2.18 2.83 -9.87
C ILE A 2 -2.73 3.28 -8.50
N GLN A 3 -4.03 3.08 -8.26
CA GLN A 3 -4.77 3.51 -7.06
C GLN A 3 -4.30 2.92 -5.73
N THR A 4 -3.71 1.73 -5.75
CA THR A 4 -3.27 1.05 -4.52
C THR A 4 -1.77 1.20 -4.26
N MET A 5 -1.04 1.77 -5.23
CA MET A 5 0.42 1.95 -5.19
C MET A 5 0.85 3.41 -5.10
N THR A 6 -0.12 4.32 -5.11
CA THR A 6 0.11 5.76 -5.11
C THR A 6 -0.52 6.32 -3.85
N TYR A 7 0.30 6.89 -2.97
CA TYR A 7 -0.17 7.57 -1.76
C TYR A 7 -0.64 9.00 -2.09
N GLY A 8 0.12 9.71 -2.92
CA GLY A 8 -0.21 11.07 -3.31
C GLY A 8 0.26 11.44 -4.72
N ILE A 9 -0.35 12.50 -5.25
CA ILE A 9 -0.14 13.03 -6.59
C ILE A 9 0.15 14.52 -6.49
N ILE A 10 1.10 15.01 -7.29
CA ILE A 10 1.55 16.40 -7.26
C ILE A 10 1.33 17.03 -8.62
N PHE A 11 0.72 18.22 -8.61
CA PHE A 11 0.40 18.99 -9.80
C PHE A 11 1.10 20.34 -9.76
N PHE A 12 1.79 20.66 -10.85
CA PHE A 12 2.38 21.97 -11.11
C PHE A 12 1.61 22.63 -12.24
N GLY A 13 0.74 23.60 -11.91
CA GLY A 13 -0.01 24.37 -12.90
C GLY A 13 -0.88 23.53 -13.84
N VAL A 14 -1.55 22.48 -13.36
CA VAL A 14 -2.34 21.57 -14.23
C VAL A 14 -3.77 22.10 -14.41
N PRO A 15 -4.28 22.27 -15.64
CA PRO A 15 -5.62 22.83 -15.88
C PRO A 15 -6.74 21.78 -15.75
N HIS A 16 -7.10 21.39 -14.53
CA HIS A 16 -8.13 20.37 -14.27
C HIS A 16 -9.53 20.71 -14.83
N GLN A 17 -9.94 21.99 -14.75
CA GLN A 17 -11.24 22.47 -15.27
C GLN A 17 -11.11 23.10 -16.68
N GLY A 18 -9.98 22.81 -17.35
CA GLY A 18 -9.59 23.42 -18.60
C GLY A 18 -9.16 24.88 -18.45
N SER A 19 -8.58 25.41 -19.52
CA SER A 19 -8.02 26.77 -19.56
C SER A 19 -8.66 27.58 -20.69
N ASP A 20 -8.58 28.91 -20.59
CA ASP A 20 -9.12 29.79 -21.63
C ASP A 20 -8.38 29.55 -22.96
N ASN A 21 -9.14 29.40 -24.06
CA ASN A 21 -8.64 28.99 -25.38
C ASN A 21 -7.47 29.85 -25.92
N VAL A 22 -7.39 31.13 -25.53
CA VAL A 22 -6.38 32.07 -26.05
C VAL A 22 -5.01 31.90 -25.37
N SER A 23 -4.96 31.68 -24.05
CA SER A 23 -3.69 31.50 -23.33
C SER A 23 -3.10 30.11 -23.59
N TRP A 24 -3.96 29.09 -23.62
CA TRP A 24 -3.52 27.71 -23.77
C TRP A 24 -3.15 27.30 -25.18
N GLY A 25 -3.89 27.76 -26.20
CA GLY A 25 -3.54 27.49 -27.60
C GLY A 25 -2.13 27.93 -27.97
N ARG A 26 -1.61 28.99 -27.32
CA ARG A 26 -0.24 29.48 -27.51
C ARG A 26 0.80 28.72 -26.69
N VAL A 27 0.45 28.22 -25.50
CA VAL A 27 1.31 27.35 -24.68
C VAL A 27 1.49 25.98 -25.31
N VAL A 28 0.41 25.40 -25.83
CA VAL A 28 0.42 24.20 -26.67
C VAL A 28 1.29 24.39 -27.90
N ALA A 29 1.09 25.48 -28.65
CA ALA A 29 1.89 25.77 -29.85
C ALA A 29 3.38 25.88 -29.52
N GLN A 30 3.71 26.36 -28.32
CA GLN A 30 5.09 26.43 -27.85
C GLN A 30 5.67 25.07 -27.45
N ILE A 31 4.90 24.24 -26.75
CA ILE A 31 5.31 22.85 -26.42
C ILE A 31 5.52 22.05 -27.72
N ALA A 32 4.60 22.17 -28.68
CA ALA A 32 4.72 21.59 -30.03
C ALA A 32 5.91 22.14 -30.83
N SER A 33 6.33 23.38 -30.58
CA SER A 33 7.52 23.96 -31.23
C SER A 33 8.84 23.54 -30.58
N THR A 34 8.79 23.05 -29.33
CA THR A 34 9.98 22.66 -28.55
C THR A 34 10.25 21.15 -28.63
N TYR A 35 9.21 20.35 -28.84
CA TYR A 35 9.28 18.91 -29.06
C TYR A 35 8.84 18.60 -30.50
N ASP A 36 9.59 17.79 -31.23
CA ASP A 36 9.28 17.32 -32.61
C ASP A 36 7.99 16.46 -32.72
N GLY A 37 7.17 16.45 -31.66
CA GLY A 37 5.97 15.64 -31.50
C GLY A 37 4.71 16.42 -31.88
N ARG A 38 3.94 15.84 -32.80
CA ARG A 38 2.56 16.25 -33.09
C ARG A 38 1.74 16.13 -31.80
N ILE A 39 1.19 17.25 -31.32
CA ILE A 39 0.24 17.22 -30.21
C ILE A 39 -1.04 16.52 -30.69
N ASN A 40 -1.45 15.45 -30.00
CA ASN A 40 -2.64 14.68 -30.33
C ASN A 40 -3.92 15.50 -30.03
N GLU A 41 -4.93 15.37 -30.89
CA GLU A 41 -6.25 15.99 -30.74
C GLU A 41 -6.92 15.65 -29.40
N SER A 42 -6.72 14.42 -28.87
CA SER A 42 -7.21 14.02 -27.55
C SER A 42 -6.59 14.83 -26.41
N PHE A 43 -5.32 15.20 -26.53
CA PHE A 43 -4.65 16.10 -25.58
C PHE A 43 -5.21 17.51 -25.67
N MET A 44 -5.52 18.00 -26.87
CA MET A 44 -6.13 19.33 -27.06
C MET A 44 -7.55 19.40 -26.49
N GLN A 45 -8.33 18.35 -26.67
CA GLN A 45 -9.67 18.28 -26.13
C GLN A 45 -9.65 18.15 -24.60
N SER A 46 -8.66 17.51 -23.97
CA SER A 46 -8.67 17.30 -22.51
C SER A 46 -8.39 18.57 -21.69
N VAL A 47 -7.86 19.60 -22.31
CA VAL A 47 -7.37 20.85 -21.70
C VAL A 47 -8.20 22.07 -22.08
N GLU A 48 -9.06 21.95 -23.10
CA GLU A 48 -10.05 22.96 -23.47
C GLU A 48 -11.18 23.00 -22.44
N SER A 49 -11.47 24.20 -21.91
CA SER A 49 -12.51 24.36 -20.89
C SER A 49 -13.90 24.09 -21.47
N GLY A 50 -14.69 23.27 -20.77
CA GLY A 50 -16.05 22.90 -21.19
C GLY A 50 -16.10 21.92 -22.36
N SER A 51 -14.98 21.29 -22.74
CA SER A 51 -15.00 20.24 -23.74
C SER A 51 -15.70 18.98 -23.20
N PRO A 52 -16.48 18.26 -24.02
CA PRO A 52 -17.09 16.99 -23.61
C PRO A 52 -16.07 15.94 -23.13
N TYR A 53 -14.84 15.99 -23.67
CA TYR A 53 -13.77 15.07 -23.30
C TYR A 53 -13.16 15.40 -21.93
N ASN A 54 -12.95 16.69 -21.62
CA ASN A 54 -12.49 17.13 -20.30
C ASN A 54 -13.52 16.78 -19.20
N GLU A 55 -14.81 17.00 -19.47
CA GLU A 55 -15.88 16.62 -18.54
C GLU A 55 -15.94 15.11 -18.31
N TRP A 56 -15.83 14.33 -19.38
CA TRP A 56 -15.80 12.87 -19.30
C TRP A 56 -14.59 12.37 -18.50
N LEU A 57 -13.40 12.92 -18.77
CA LEU A 57 -12.16 12.57 -18.06
C LEU A 57 -12.26 12.92 -16.58
N SER A 58 -12.79 14.10 -16.25
CA SER A 58 -13.01 14.56 -14.88
C SER A 58 -13.96 13.63 -14.14
N LYS A 59 -15.10 13.26 -14.74
CA LYS A 59 -16.07 12.31 -14.16
C LYS A 59 -15.44 10.95 -13.88
N ARG A 60 -14.57 10.46 -14.77
CA ARG A 60 -13.88 9.17 -14.59
C ARG A 60 -12.83 9.21 -13.48
N PHE A 61 -12.23 10.36 -13.22
CA PHE A 61 -11.23 10.53 -12.16
C PHE A 61 -11.86 10.81 -10.78
N MET A 62 -13.09 11.34 -10.70
CA MET A 62 -13.76 11.69 -9.43
C MET A 62 -13.76 10.57 -8.38
N PRO A 63 -14.08 9.30 -8.70
CA PRO A 63 -14.07 8.23 -7.69
C PRO A 63 -12.68 7.94 -7.11
N LEU A 64 -11.61 8.40 -7.79
CA LEU A 64 -10.23 8.16 -7.40
C LEU A 64 -9.70 9.25 -6.49
N LEU A 65 -10.29 10.46 -6.57
CA LEU A 65 -9.87 11.59 -5.74
C LEU A 65 -9.85 11.21 -4.26
N ALA A 66 -10.90 10.54 -3.78
CA ALA A 66 -11.03 10.04 -2.40
C ALA A 66 -9.86 9.17 -1.91
N LYS A 67 -9.07 8.59 -2.82
CA LYS A 67 -8.04 7.60 -2.50
C LYS A 67 -6.63 8.18 -2.35
N TYR A 68 -6.41 9.42 -2.75
CA TYR A 68 -5.07 10.03 -2.78
C TYR A 68 -4.98 11.31 -1.96
N LYS A 69 -3.75 11.63 -1.56
CA LYS A 69 -3.37 13.00 -1.16
C LYS A 69 -2.91 13.79 -2.38
N PHE A 70 -3.26 15.06 -2.44
CA PHE A 70 -2.91 15.94 -3.53
C PHE A 70 -2.08 17.11 -3.03
N LEU A 71 -1.09 17.49 -3.85
CA LEU A 71 -0.39 18.76 -3.72
C LEU A 71 -0.59 19.54 -5.03
N SER A 72 -1.29 20.66 -4.94
CA SER A 72 -1.59 21.53 -6.08
C SER A 72 -0.77 22.82 -5.96
N ILE A 73 0.20 23.00 -6.85
CA ILE A 73 1.07 24.16 -6.91
C ILE A 73 0.58 25.05 -8.05
N CYS A 74 0.09 26.23 -7.70
CA CYS A 74 -0.58 27.16 -8.60
C CYS A 74 0.31 28.36 -8.90
N GLU A 75 0.55 28.64 -10.17
CA GLU A 75 1.23 29.88 -10.57
C GLU A 75 0.46 31.13 -10.09
N THR A 76 1.21 32.20 -9.83
CA THR A 76 0.62 33.48 -9.40
C THR A 76 1.08 34.66 -10.25
N LEU A 77 2.12 34.48 -11.07
CA LEU A 77 2.65 35.52 -11.95
C LEU A 77 2.16 35.33 -13.38
N GLU A 78 1.96 36.45 -14.05
CA GLU A 78 1.65 36.47 -15.48
C GLU A 78 2.86 36.04 -16.31
N GLU A 79 2.60 35.33 -17.39
CA GLU A 79 3.62 34.93 -18.35
C GLU A 79 3.73 35.98 -19.45
N VAL A 80 4.92 36.57 -19.61
CA VAL A 80 5.20 37.51 -20.70
C VAL A 80 6.19 36.88 -21.65
N LYS A 81 5.80 36.73 -22.91
CA LYS A 81 6.67 36.21 -23.97
C LYS A 81 6.76 37.12 -25.16
N HIS A 82 8.00 37.43 -25.55
CA HIS A 82 8.30 38.30 -26.69
C HIS A 82 7.53 39.64 -26.65
N GLY A 83 7.38 40.22 -25.44
CA GLY A 83 6.64 41.46 -25.22
C GLY A 83 5.12 41.32 -25.21
N VAL A 84 4.57 40.11 -25.37
CA VAL A 84 3.13 39.84 -25.27
C VAL A 84 2.83 39.23 -23.90
N ASN A 85 1.96 39.91 -23.15
CA ASN A 85 1.43 39.38 -21.89
C ASN A 85 0.37 38.31 -22.20
N LEU A 86 0.65 37.07 -21.78
CA LEU A 86 -0.25 35.92 -21.89
C LEU A 86 -1.16 35.78 -20.67
N GLY A 87 -0.94 36.61 -19.64
CA GLY A 87 -1.58 36.51 -18.35
C GLY A 87 -1.10 35.27 -17.58
N VAL A 88 -1.83 34.95 -16.51
CA VAL A 88 -1.70 33.66 -15.82
C VAL A 88 -2.20 32.55 -16.75
N ILE A 89 -1.34 31.58 -17.05
CA ILE A 89 -1.65 30.54 -18.06
C ILE A 89 -2.79 29.64 -17.56
N VAL A 90 -2.66 29.12 -16.35
CA VAL A 90 -3.65 28.28 -15.68
C VAL A 90 -4.19 29.03 -14.48
N LYS A 91 -5.44 29.49 -14.61
CA LYS A 91 -6.14 30.20 -13.54
C LYS A 91 -6.25 29.30 -12.31
N LYS A 92 -6.10 29.91 -11.13
CA LYS A 92 -6.23 29.25 -9.82
C LYS A 92 -7.42 28.31 -9.71
N LYS A 93 -8.62 28.72 -10.17
CA LYS A 93 -9.82 27.85 -10.12
C LYS A 93 -9.64 26.56 -10.91
N SER A 94 -8.97 26.61 -12.06
CA SER A 94 -8.68 25.43 -12.86
C SER A 94 -7.53 24.60 -12.32
N ALA A 95 -6.57 25.21 -11.61
CA ALA A 95 -5.42 24.51 -11.03
C ALA A 95 -5.77 23.68 -9.78
N LEU A 96 -6.99 23.80 -9.27
CA LEU A 96 -7.44 23.15 -8.05
C LEU A 96 -8.48 22.06 -8.35
N LEU A 97 -8.41 20.97 -7.59
CA LEU A 97 -9.40 19.89 -7.61
C LEU A 97 -10.65 20.24 -6.80
N GLY A 98 -10.55 21.23 -5.91
CA GLY A 98 -11.68 21.68 -5.08
C GLY A 98 -11.92 20.77 -3.89
N LEU A 99 -10.88 20.07 -3.42
CA LEU A 99 -10.97 19.15 -2.29
C LEU A 99 -10.70 19.88 -0.95
N PRO A 100 -11.11 19.28 0.18
CA PRO A 100 -10.77 19.78 1.51
C PRO A 100 -9.24 19.81 1.73
N ASP A 101 -8.77 20.72 2.58
CA ASP A 101 -7.34 20.88 2.87
C ASP A 101 -6.71 19.64 3.55
N SER A 102 -7.53 18.77 4.15
CA SER A 102 -7.09 17.46 4.64
C SER A 102 -6.66 16.50 3.52
N GLN A 103 -6.97 16.82 2.26
CA GLN A 103 -6.78 15.96 1.11
C GLN A 103 -6.03 16.64 -0.05
N GLU A 104 -6.18 17.96 -0.22
CA GLU A 104 -5.45 18.75 -1.22
C GLU A 104 -4.72 19.92 -0.53
N ILE A 105 -3.40 19.81 -0.45
CA ILE A 105 -2.52 20.90 -0.03
C ILE A 105 -2.32 21.85 -1.21
N LYS A 106 -2.40 23.16 -0.96
CA LYS A 106 -2.42 24.19 -2.02
C LYS A 106 -1.27 25.18 -1.79
N ILE A 107 -0.37 25.31 -2.76
CA ILE A 107 0.74 26.28 -2.71
C ILE A 107 0.58 27.31 -3.83
N TYR A 108 0.85 28.57 -3.52
CA TYR A 108 0.76 29.70 -4.43
C TYR A 108 2.12 30.43 -4.50
N PRO A 109 3.15 29.83 -5.12
CA PRO A 109 4.46 30.46 -5.20
C PRO A 109 4.45 31.68 -6.10
N ASN A 110 5.30 32.67 -5.81
CA ASN A 110 5.50 33.86 -6.65
C ASN A 110 6.26 33.54 -7.95
N ARG A 111 5.67 32.68 -8.78
CA ARG A 111 6.26 32.08 -9.98
C ARG A 111 5.22 32.06 -11.11
N SER A 112 5.69 32.14 -12.34
CA SER A 112 4.88 31.98 -13.57
C SER A 112 4.83 30.51 -14.00
N HIS A 113 3.96 30.16 -14.95
CA HIS A 113 3.88 28.81 -15.50
C HIS A 113 5.25 28.22 -15.92
N THR A 114 6.12 29.03 -16.55
CA THR A 114 7.43 28.54 -17.04
C THR A 114 8.52 28.46 -15.97
N THR A 115 8.25 28.98 -14.76
CA THR A 115 9.21 29.05 -13.64
C THR A 115 8.74 28.29 -12.41
N ILE A 116 7.50 27.79 -12.38
CA ILE A 116 6.88 27.13 -11.22
C ILE A 116 7.62 25.87 -10.73
N CYS A 117 8.39 25.21 -11.60
CA CYS A 117 9.21 24.04 -11.29
C CYS A 117 10.72 24.32 -11.36
N LYS A 118 11.13 25.59 -11.50
CA LYS A 118 12.53 25.99 -11.58
C LYS A 118 12.94 26.64 -10.28
N PHE A 119 13.67 25.86 -9.47
CA PHE A 119 14.19 26.30 -8.18
C PHE A 119 15.61 26.81 -8.35
N ASP A 120 15.94 27.88 -7.63
CA ASP A 120 17.27 28.52 -7.72
C ASP A 120 18.35 27.74 -6.94
N GLY A 121 17.95 26.76 -6.14
CA GLY A 121 18.83 25.86 -5.38
C GLY A 121 18.14 25.34 -4.11
N GLU A 122 18.90 24.67 -3.24
CA GLU A 122 18.39 24.08 -1.99
C GLU A 122 17.82 25.11 -1.01
N ASN A 123 18.27 26.37 -1.08
CA ASN A 123 17.83 27.47 -0.22
C ASN A 123 16.66 28.28 -0.81
N ASP A 124 16.07 27.84 -1.92
CA ASP A 124 14.88 28.49 -2.48
C ASP A 124 13.68 28.25 -1.52
N PRO A 125 13.01 29.30 -1.01
CA PRO A 125 11.92 29.13 -0.05
C PRO A 125 10.75 28.29 -0.57
N VAL A 126 10.49 28.31 -1.88
CA VAL A 126 9.46 27.48 -2.50
C VAL A 126 9.92 26.02 -2.56
N TRP A 127 11.20 25.79 -2.86
CA TRP A 127 11.78 24.45 -2.82
C TRP A 127 11.77 23.87 -1.41
N GLU A 128 12.18 24.64 -0.40
CA GLU A 128 12.14 24.23 1.00
C GLU A 128 10.74 23.74 1.38
N GLN A 129 9.71 24.55 1.09
CA GLN A 129 8.32 24.18 1.35
C GLN A 129 7.87 22.92 0.58
N VAL A 130 8.17 22.83 -0.72
CA VAL A 130 7.78 21.68 -1.55
C VAL A 130 8.51 20.41 -1.10
N SER A 131 9.79 20.50 -0.78
CA SER A 131 10.62 19.39 -0.33
C SER A 131 10.22 18.87 1.05
N ASP A 132 9.80 19.75 1.96
CA ASP A 132 9.26 19.39 3.28
C ASP A 132 7.95 18.59 3.14
N ILE A 133 7.04 19.08 2.30
CA ILE A 133 5.78 18.37 2.01
C ILE A 133 6.04 17.03 1.32
N LEU A 134 7.01 16.96 0.40
CA LEU A 134 7.44 15.72 -0.24
C LEU A 134 7.98 14.72 0.78
N TYR A 135 8.85 15.18 1.69
CA TYR A 135 9.44 14.37 2.74
C TYR A 135 8.37 13.80 3.67
N HIS A 136 7.48 14.65 4.18
CA HIS A 136 6.37 14.23 5.04
C HIS A 136 5.36 13.36 4.30
N GLY A 137 5.11 13.62 3.02
CA GLY A 137 4.28 12.79 2.16
C GLY A 137 4.88 11.39 1.98
N ALA A 138 6.19 11.29 1.78
CA ALA A 138 6.90 10.02 1.67
C ALA A 138 6.90 9.24 3.00
N LEU A 139 7.15 9.90 4.13
CA LEU A 139 7.03 9.26 5.45
C LEU A 139 5.61 8.77 5.72
N SER A 140 4.61 9.60 5.43
CA SER A 140 3.21 9.22 5.58
C SER A 140 2.85 8.06 4.67
N ALA A 141 3.41 7.98 3.45
CA ALA A 141 3.24 6.83 2.57
C ALA A 141 3.83 5.54 3.16
N LEU A 142 4.96 5.62 3.87
CA LEU A 142 5.57 4.47 4.55
C LEU A 142 4.74 4.00 5.75
N GLU A 143 4.15 4.92 6.50
CA GLU A 143 3.28 4.62 7.66
C GLU A 143 1.86 4.25 7.25
N TYR A 144 1.46 4.61 6.03
CA TYR A 144 0.15 4.26 5.48
C TYR A 144 0.05 2.75 5.30
N THR A 145 -0.79 2.12 6.14
CA THR A 145 -1.09 0.68 6.16
C THR A 145 -1.85 0.17 4.92
N GLY A 146 -1.90 0.97 3.86
CA GLY A 146 -2.48 0.64 2.57
C GLY A 146 -1.56 -0.22 1.68
N TYR A 147 -0.22 -0.09 1.77
CA TYR A 147 0.71 -0.91 0.98
C TYR A 147 2.19 -0.75 1.39
N ARG A 148 2.91 -1.86 1.62
CA ARG A 148 4.38 -1.95 1.62
C ARG A 148 4.84 -3.15 0.78
N PRO A 149 5.60 -2.98 -0.32
CA PRO A 149 6.43 -4.04 -0.86
C PRO A 149 7.66 -4.19 0.05
N ILE A 150 8.17 -5.42 0.19
CA ILE A 150 9.40 -5.68 0.95
C ILE A 150 10.55 -5.00 0.21
N VAL A 151 10.94 -3.81 0.69
CA VAL A 151 11.99 -2.94 0.12
C VAL A 151 13.37 -3.64 0.05
N GLY A 152 13.56 -4.73 0.80
CA GLY A 152 14.83 -5.44 0.89
C GLY A 152 15.26 -6.20 -0.37
N GLU A 153 14.33 -6.72 -1.17
CA GLU A 153 14.67 -7.49 -2.39
C GLU A 153 14.66 -6.61 -3.65
N TRP A 154 13.82 -5.56 -3.69
CA TRP A 154 13.75 -4.63 -4.83
C TRP A 154 15.03 -3.83 -5.08
N ALA A 155 15.82 -3.52 -4.04
CA ALA A 155 17.07 -2.80 -4.22
C ALA A 155 18.14 -3.62 -4.95
N MET A 156 18.02 -4.95 -4.95
CA MET A 156 18.94 -5.85 -5.64
C MET A 156 18.46 -6.16 -7.06
N ASP A 157 17.15 -6.30 -7.26
CA ASP A 157 16.57 -6.59 -8.59
C ASP A 157 16.53 -5.36 -9.52
N VAL A 158 16.33 -4.15 -8.98
CA VAL A 158 16.32 -2.92 -9.80
C VAL A 158 17.71 -2.58 -10.34
N ASP A 159 18.79 -2.89 -9.60
CA ASP A 159 20.17 -2.70 -10.09
C ASP A 159 20.52 -3.70 -11.20
N ASP A 160 19.96 -4.91 -11.14
CA ASP A 160 20.17 -5.95 -12.15
C ASP A 160 19.34 -5.69 -13.42
N ASP A 161 18.07 -5.29 -13.29
CA ASP A 161 17.23 -4.93 -14.45
C ASP A 161 17.74 -3.70 -15.20
N ILE A 162 18.26 -2.68 -14.49
CA ILE A 162 18.87 -1.51 -15.11
C ILE A 162 20.14 -1.88 -15.89
N ARG A 163 20.92 -2.85 -15.41
CA ARG A 163 22.12 -3.35 -16.11
C ARG A 163 21.80 -4.17 -17.37
N HIS A 164 20.69 -4.91 -17.36
CA HIS A 164 20.28 -5.75 -18.50
C HIS A 164 19.44 -4.99 -19.54
N SER A 165 18.85 -3.85 -19.19
CA SER A 165 18.04 -3.01 -20.09
C SER A 165 18.84 -2.26 -21.16
N THR A 166 20.17 -2.20 -21.07
CA THR A 166 21.02 -1.50 -22.05
C THR A 166 21.42 -2.32 -23.28
N GLY A 167 20.87 -3.52 -23.50
CA GLY A 167 21.31 -4.30 -24.65
C GLY A 167 20.52 -5.56 -24.97
N THR A 168 19.24 -5.46 -25.28
CA THR A 168 18.52 -6.51 -26.04
C THR A 168 17.46 -5.86 -26.93
N LEU A 169 17.42 -6.30 -28.19
CA LEU A 169 16.41 -5.93 -29.19
C LEU A 169 15.02 -6.03 -28.56
N GLN A 170 14.27 -4.92 -28.58
CA GLN A 170 12.89 -4.85 -28.10
C GLN A 170 12.04 -5.83 -28.91
N GLU A 171 11.77 -7.00 -28.31
CA GLU A 171 10.99 -8.05 -28.95
C GLU A 171 9.58 -7.51 -29.25
N VAL A 172 9.15 -7.56 -30.50
CA VAL A 172 7.82 -7.08 -30.90
C VAL A 172 6.77 -7.99 -30.26
N VAL A 173 6.03 -7.47 -29.29
CA VAL A 173 4.97 -8.21 -28.59
C VAL A 173 3.72 -8.24 -29.47
N THR A 174 3.36 -9.42 -29.97
CA THR A 174 2.15 -9.60 -30.78
C THR A 174 0.93 -9.92 -29.91
N MET A 175 -0.26 -9.55 -30.38
CA MET A 175 -1.51 -9.77 -29.65
C MET A 175 -1.82 -11.24 -29.33
N PRO A 176 -1.63 -12.20 -30.27
CA PRO A 176 -1.80 -13.61 -29.95
C PRO A 176 -0.88 -14.10 -28.82
N ARG A 177 0.37 -13.63 -28.79
CA ARG A 177 1.32 -13.97 -27.71
C ARG A 177 0.90 -13.36 -26.37
N ALA A 178 0.43 -12.11 -26.37
CA ALA A 178 -0.10 -11.47 -25.17
C ALA A 178 -1.34 -12.19 -24.62
N ILE A 179 -2.26 -12.63 -25.49
CA ILE A 179 -3.45 -13.39 -25.10
C ILE A 179 -3.06 -14.72 -24.45
N VAL A 180 -2.16 -15.50 -25.06
CA VAL A 180 -1.70 -16.79 -24.50
C VAL A 180 -1.03 -16.56 -23.13
N HIS A 181 -0.15 -15.57 -23.02
CA HIS A 181 0.51 -15.26 -21.76
C HIS A 181 -0.49 -14.84 -20.67
N ALA A 182 -1.52 -14.07 -21.02
CA ALA A 182 -2.57 -13.67 -20.11
C ALA A 182 -3.42 -14.85 -19.61
N GLN A 183 -3.76 -15.79 -20.50
CA GLN A 183 -4.49 -17.02 -20.13
C GLN A 183 -3.67 -17.91 -19.19
N ASP A 184 -2.39 -18.12 -19.50
CA ASP A 184 -1.47 -18.89 -18.65
C ASP A 184 -1.30 -18.23 -17.27
N SER A 185 -1.22 -16.90 -17.27
CA SER A 185 -1.13 -16.12 -16.03
C SER A 185 -2.39 -16.28 -15.21
N LEU A 186 -3.59 -16.11 -15.76
CA LEU A 186 -4.85 -16.33 -15.04
C LEU A 186 -4.93 -17.73 -14.43
N THR A 187 -4.59 -18.76 -15.19
CA THR A 187 -4.59 -20.15 -14.71
C THR A 187 -3.65 -20.34 -13.51
N TYR A 188 -2.49 -19.67 -13.51
CA TYR A 188 -1.57 -19.67 -12.38
C TYR A 188 -2.13 -18.93 -11.15
N LEU A 189 -2.78 -17.79 -11.36
CA LEU A 189 -3.35 -16.97 -10.27
C LEU A 189 -4.47 -17.72 -9.54
N GLU A 190 -5.33 -18.42 -10.29
CA GLU A 190 -6.48 -19.20 -9.79
C GLU A 190 -6.09 -20.48 -9.04
N ARG A 191 -4.81 -20.86 -9.00
CA ARG A 191 -4.35 -22.03 -8.25
C ARG A 191 -4.38 -21.73 -6.75
N ASP A 192 -5.40 -22.27 -6.07
CA ASP A 192 -5.75 -22.00 -4.66
C ASP A 192 -5.09 -22.95 -3.63
N SER A 193 -4.35 -23.97 -4.06
CA SER A 193 -3.88 -25.04 -3.17
C SER A 193 -2.98 -24.57 -2.03
N GLU A 194 -2.25 -23.45 -2.20
CA GLU A 194 -1.30 -22.96 -1.19
C GLU A 194 -1.97 -22.17 -0.05
N GLN A 195 -3.15 -21.58 -0.28
CA GLN A 195 -3.80 -20.71 0.71
C GLN A 195 -4.49 -21.51 1.83
N VAL A 196 -5.04 -22.68 1.50
CA VAL A 196 -5.71 -23.58 2.46
C VAL A 196 -4.69 -24.21 3.43
N ASP A 197 -3.52 -24.60 2.94
CA ASP A 197 -2.47 -25.19 3.77
C ASP A 197 -1.82 -24.14 4.69
N PHE A 198 -1.62 -22.92 4.20
CA PHE A 198 -1.15 -21.79 5.01
C PHE A 198 -2.07 -21.52 6.21
N GLN A 199 -3.40 -21.43 5.99
CA GLN A 199 -4.35 -21.15 7.07
C GLN A 199 -4.33 -22.25 8.13
N ARG A 200 -4.24 -23.51 7.69
CA ARG A 200 -4.16 -24.65 8.60
C ARG A 200 -2.90 -24.58 9.47
N GLU A 201 -1.75 -24.22 8.89
CA GLU A 201 -0.49 -24.17 9.63
C GLU A 201 -0.42 -22.97 10.59
N VAL A 202 -0.93 -21.80 10.19
CA VAL A 202 -1.05 -20.64 11.10
C VAL A 202 -1.99 -20.97 12.26
N GLN A 203 -3.13 -21.61 12.00
CA GLN A 203 -4.06 -22.01 13.05
C GLN A 203 -3.44 -23.05 13.99
N ARG A 204 -2.66 -23.99 13.45
CA ARG A 204 -1.91 -24.96 14.23
C ARG A 204 -0.93 -24.27 15.18
N HIS A 205 -0.07 -23.37 14.68
CA HIS A 205 0.88 -22.65 15.54
C HIS A 205 0.18 -21.76 16.57
N ASN A 206 -0.90 -21.08 16.19
CA ASN A 206 -1.72 -20.31 17.13
C ASN A 206 -2.29 -21.21 18.24
N SER A 207 -2.77 -22.41 17.91
CA SER A 207 -3.26 -23.37 18.92
C SER A 207 -2.16 -23.86 19.86
N VAL A 208 -0.92 -23.99 19.39
CA VAL A 208 0.23 -24.33 20.23
C VAL A 208 0.52 -23.19 21.20
N ILE A 209 0.53 -21.94 20.74
CA ILE A 209 0.73 -20.77 21.60
C ILE A 209 -0.35 -20.72 22.70
N VAL A 210 -1.62 -20.87 22.31
CA VAL A 210 -2.77 -20.94 23.23
C VAL A 210 -2.55 -22.01 24.29
N THR A 211 -2.29 -23.25 23.89
CA THR A 211 -2.16 -24.37 24.83
C THR A 211 -0.93 -24.23 25.74
N GLN A 212 0.16 -23.64 25.24
CA GLN A 212 1.38 -23.42 26.01
C GLN A 212 1.21 -22.36 27.10
N VAL A 213 0.25 -21.43 27.00
CA VAL A 213 0.11 -20.34 27.97
C VAL A 213 -1.25 -20.26 28.67
N PHE A 214 -2.29 -20.91 28.15
CA PHE A 214 -3.62 -20.95 28.75
C PHE A 214 -3.63 -21.47 30.20
N TRP A 215 -2.75 -22.41 30.52
CA TRP A 215 -2.63 -22.94 31.87
C TRP A 215 -2.03 -21.92 32.86
N LEU A 216 -1.15 -21.01 32.42
CA LEU A 216 -0.63 -19.91 33.25
C LEU A 216 -1.72 -18.90 33.55
N LEU A 217 -2.46 -18.48 32.52
CA LEU A 217 -3.62 -17.60 32.65
C LEU A 217 -4.64 -18.14 33.67
N SER A 218 -4.94 -19.44 33.61
CA SER A 218 -5.85 -20.10 34.54
C SER A 218 -5.36 -20.06 36.00
N LEU A 219 -4.04 -20.07 36.22
CA LEU A 219 -3.42 -19.94 37.55
C LEU A 219 -3.31 -18.49 38.04
N LEU A 220 -3.22 -17.52 37.11
CA LEU A 220 -3.09 -16.09 37.42
C LEU A 220 -4.45 -15.40 37.62
N GLN A 221 -5.56 -15.93 37.05
CA GLN A 221 -6.90 -15.37 37.21
C GLN A 221 -7.32 -15.07 38.66
N PRO A 222 -7.08 -15.97 39.65
CA PRO A 222 -7.39 -15.69 41.06
C PRO A 222 -6.57 -14.56 41.67
N LEU A 223 -5.34 -14.32 41.19
CA LEU A 223 -4.48 -13.23 41.63
C LEU A 223 -4.95 -11.88 41.07
N LEU A 224 -5.54 -11.88 39.86
CA LEU A 224 -6.04 -10.69 39.19
C LEU A 224 -7.42 -10.23 39.69
N ALA A 225 -8.27 -11.17 40.15
CA ALA A 225 -9.66 -10.90 40.54
C ALA A 225 -9.83 -10.29 41.95
N MET A 226 -8.78 -10.23 42.77
CA MET A 226 -8.89 -9.84 44.18
C MET A 226 -8.20 -8.50 44.47
N ALA A 227 -8.96 -7.53 44.98
CA ALA A 227 -8.45 -6.22 45.40
C ALA A 227 -7.53 -6.28 46.64
N ASN A 228 -7.49 -7.41 47.36
CA ASN A 228 -6.59 -7.63 48.49
C ASN A 228 -6.28 -9.13 48.65
N PRO A 229 -5.07 -9.62 48.30
CA PRO A 229 -4.78 -11.04 48.37
C PRO A 229 -4.66 -11.48 49.83
N VAL A 230 -5.62 -12.26 50.31
CA VAL A 230 -5.44 -13.00 51.57
C VAL A 230 -4.22 -13.91 51.37
N GLY A 231 -3.18 -13.78 52.22
CA GLY A 231 -1.89 -14.45 52.04
C GLY A 231 -1.97 -15.97 51.83
N ILE A 232 -3.06 -16.60 52.26
CA ILE A 232 -3.34 -18.03 52.04
C ILE A 232 -3.54 -18.35 50.54
N ILE A 233 -4.21 -17.49 49.78
CA ILE A 233 -4.44 -17.70 48.33
C ILE A 233 -3.13 -17.51 47.55
N LEU A 234 -2.32 -16.50 47.92
CA LEU A 234 -1.00 -16.29 47.33
C LEU A 234 -0.08 -17.49 47.58
N CYS A 235 -0.10 -18.05 48.79
CA CYS A 235 0.64 -19.27 49.13
C CYS A 235 0.19 -20.48 48.31
N ILE A 236 -1.13 -20.72 48.18
CA ILE A 236 -1.67 -21.85 47.40
C ILE A 236 -1.32 -21.72 45.91
N VAL A 237 -1.50 -20.53 45.32
CA VAL A 237 -1.15 -20.28 43.91
C VAL A 237 0.36 -20.41 43.70
N SER A 238 1.20 -19.92 44.63
CA SER A 238 2.66 -20.06 44.53
C SER A 238 3.16 -21.51 44.68
N ALA A 239 2.43 -22.34 45.44
CA ALA A 239 2.73 -23.76 45.65
C ALA A 239 2.30 -24.62 44.45
N MET A 240 1.25 -24.22 43.73
CA MET A 240 0.79 -24.88 42.50
C MET A 240 1.41 -24.30 41.22
N ALA A 241 2.00 -23.11 41.29
CA ALA A 241 2.77 -22.53 40.19
C ALA A 241 3.99 -23.41 39.89
N PRO A 242 4.23 -23.78 38.63
CA PRO A 242 5.36 -24.63 38.28
C PRO A 242 6.69 -23.91 38.45
N SER A 243 7.77 -24.65 38.23
CA SER A 243 9.11 -24.11 38.39
C SER A 243 9.38 -23.00 37.37
N LYS A 244 10.38 -22.17 37.67
CA LYS A 244 10.86 -21.12 36.77
C LYS A 244 11.25 -21.72 35.41
N GLU A 245 11.92 -22.87 35.43
CA GLU A 245 12.38 -23.60 34.26
C GLU A 245 11.20 -24.03 33.37
N THR A 246 10.15 -24.60 33.95
CA THR A 246 8.94 -24.98 33.18
C THR A 246 8.22 -23.77 32.59
N MET A 247 8.20 -22.62 33.29
CA MET A 247 7.60 -21.40 32.75
C MET A 247 8.41 -20.85 31.58
N LEU A 248 9.73 -20.77 31.72
CA LEU A 248 10.63 -20.30 30.66
C LEU A 248 10.57 -21.22 29.44
N GLU A 249 10.63 -22.54 29.62
CA GLU A 249 10.53 -23.53 28.54
C GLU A 249 9.24 -23.35 27.71
N LYS A 250 8.10 -23.16 28.37
CA LYS A 250 6.83 -22.98 27.66
C LYS A 250 6.70 -21.65 26.95
N VAL A 251 7.28 -20.59 27.51
CA VAL A 251 7.32 -19.27 26.84
C VAL A 251 8.31 -19.29 25.67
N GLU A 252 9.42 -20.01 25.78
CA GLU A 252 10.33 -20.27 24.66
C GLU A 252 9.64 -21.05 23.53
N ASN A 253 8.90 -22.11 23.85
CA ASN A 253 8.11 -22.86 22.87
C ASN A 253 7.02 -21.99 22.19
N ALA A 254 6.40 -21.08 22.94
CA ALA A 254 5.46 -20.10 22.41
C ALA A 254 6.16 -19.09 21.50
N ALA A 255 7.36 -18.63 21.86
CA ALA A 255 8.18 -17.74 21.04
C ALA A 255 8.61 -18.41 19.73
N GLU A 256 8.98 -19.68 19.75
CA GLU A 256 9.31 -20.46 18.56
C GLU A 256 8.08 -20.59 17.64
N SER A 257 6.93 -20.97 18.20
CA SER A 257 5.68 -21.07 17.45
C SER A 257 5.26 -19.72 16.84
N GLN A 258 5.41 -18.63 17.58
CA GLN A 258 5.17 -17.28 17.07
C GLN A 258 6.17 -16.89 15.97
N GLY A 259 7.42 -17.34 16.07
CA GLY A 259 8.43 -17.21 15.02
C GLY A 259 8.02 -17.92 13.74
N GLN A 260 7.44 -19.12 13.82
CA GLN A 260 6.90 -19.83 12.65
C GLN A 260 5.74 -19.08 12.01
N VAL A 261 4.85 -18.47 12.80
CA VAL A 261 3.78 -17.60 12.26
C VAL A 261 4.38 -16.44 11.45
N VAL A 262 5.43 -15.78 11.95
CA VAL A 262 6.12 -14.70 11.21
C VAL A 262 6.68 -15.20 9.88
N VAL A 263 7.34 -16.37 9.88
CA VAL A 263 7.89 -16.98 8.66
C VAL A 263 6.79 -17.29 7.66
N LEU A 264 5.71 -17.92 8.09
CA LEU A 264 4.55 -18.25 7.25
C LEU A 264 3.95 -16.97 6.65
N GLN A 265 3.71 -15.93 7.46
CA GLN A 265 3.14 -14.67 6.96
C GLN A 265 4.03 -14.03 5.89
N ARG A 266 5.35 -14.08 6.06
CA ARG A 266 6.30 -13.59 5.05
C ARG A 266 6.25 -14.42 3.77
N GLN A 267 6.14 -15.74 3.86
CA GLN A 267 5.96 -16.62 2.71
C GLN A 267 4.67 -16.30 1.95
N ALA A 268 3.55 -16.11 2.66
CA ALA A 268 2.28 -15.73 2.04
C ALA A 268 2.36 -14.39 1.29
N ILE A 269 3.05 -13.39 1.87
CA ILE A 269 3.32 -12.12 1.20
C ILE A 269 4.14 -12.35 -0.07
N ASN A 270 5.23 -13.10 0.01
CA ASN A 270 6.10 -13.37 -1.15
C ASN A 270 5.35 -14.10 -2.28
N THR A 271 4.55 -15.11 -1.95
CA THR A 271 3.71 -15.82 -2.92
C THR A 271 2.73 -14.86 -3.61
N LEU A 272 2.05 -14.01 -2.84
CA LEU A 272 1.12 -13.03 -3.40
C LEU A 272 1.84 -11.94 -4.22
N ASP A 273 3.05 -11.55 -3.82
CA ASP A 273 3.88 -10.60 -4.56
C ASP A 273 4.28 -11.17 -5.94
N ASN A 274 4.70 -12.44 -5.98
CA ASN A 274 4.98 -13.16 -7.22
C ASN A 274 3.75 -13.27 -8.13
N LYS A 275 2.59 -13.62 -7.55
CA LYS A 275 1.30 -13.62 -8.27
C LYS A 275 1.00 -12.22 -8.84
N ARG A 276 1.24 -11.14 -8.08
CA ARG A 276 1.06 -9.76 -8.55
C ARG A 276 1.97 -9.46 -9.73
N ILE A 277 3.27 -9.72 -9.63
CA ILE A 277 4.26 -9.45 -10.69
C ILE A 277 3.80 -10.08 -12.00
N ARG A 278 3.41 -11.36 -11.96
CA ARG A 278 2.95 -12.09 -13.14
C ARG A 278 1.65 -11.51 -13.74
N ALA A 279 0.71 -11.08 -12.90
CA ALA A 279 -0.51 -10.42 -13.36
C ALA A 279 -0.20 -9.09 -14.06
N LEU A 280 0.70 -8.28 -13.48
CA LEU A 280 1.13 -7.00 -14.04
C LEU A 280 1.88 -7.16 -15.36
N GLU A 281 2.73 -8.18 -15.48
CA GLU A 281 3.43 -8.51 -16.71
C GLU A 281 2.45 -8.88 -17.82
N ALA A 282 1.46 -9.72 -17.53
CA ALA A 282 0.41 -10.07 -18.48
C ALA A 282 -0.41 -8.86 -18.95
N ILE A 283 -0.79 -7.98 -18.01
CA ILE A 283 -1.48 -6.72 -18.33
C ILE A 283 -0.61 -5.85 -19.25
N ARG A 284 0.69 -5.69 -18.93
CA ARG A 284 1.62 -4.90 -19.72
C ARG A 284 1.76 -5.46 -21.14
N MET A 285 1.85 -6.77 -21.30
CA MET A 285 1.93 -7.40 -22.62
C MET A 285 0.69 -7.14 -23.47
N ILE A 286 -0.51 -7.22 -22.89
CA ILE A 286 -1.76 -6.86 -23.59
C ILE A 286 -1.70 -5.40 -24.06
N GLN A 287 -1.30 -4.47 -23.17
CA GLN A 287 -1.22 -3.04 -23.51
C GLN A 287 -0.21 -2.74 -24.63
N LEU A 288 0.97 -3.35 -24.58
CA LEU A 288 2.00 -3.19 -25.62
C LEU A 288 1.52 -3.71 -26.98
N ALA A 289 0.84 -4.87 -26.99
CA ALA A 289 0.30 -5.43 -28.22
C ALA A 289 -0.85 -4.59 -28.79
N SER A 290 -1.75 -4.05 -27.94
CA SER A 290 -2.81 -3.13 -28.38
C SER A 290 -2.27 -1.84 -28.99
N ASN A 291 -1.19 -1.28 -28.42
CA ASN A 291 -0.55 -0.09 -28.98
C ASN A 291 0.12 -0.35 -30.34
N THR A 292 0.58 -1.59 -30.57
CA THR A 292 1.17 -2.02 -31.85
C THR A 292 0.10 -2.21 -32.92
N LEU A 293 -1.06 -2.78 -32.55
CA LEU A 293 -2.22 -2.96 -33.43
C LEU A 293 -2.86 -1.64 -33.87
N ALA A 294 -2.88 -0.61 -33.01
CA ALA A 294 -3.43 0.70 -33.36
C ALA A 294 -2.69 1.43 -34.51
N ALA A 295 -1.56 0.88 -34.97
CA ALA A 295 -0.79 1.38 -36.11
C ALA A 295 -1.18 0.74 -37.46
N GLU A 296 -2.00 -0.32 -37.49
CA GLU A 296 -2.42 -1.01 -38.72
C GLU A 296 -3.95 -0.99 -38.90
N PRO A 297 -4.46 -0.66 -40.12
CA PRO A 297 -5.89 -0.54 -40.37
C PRO A 297 -6.48 -1.89 -40.82
N ASP A 298 -6.86 -2.76 -39.88
CA ASP A 298 -7.57 -4.02 -40.22
C ASP A 298 -8.66 -4.44 -39.20
N ASP A 299 -9.57 -5.32 -39.65
CA ASP A 299 -10.78 -5.80 -38.95
C ASP A 299 -10.43 -6.74 -37.77
N HIS A 300 -10.09 -6.18 -36.62
CA HIS A 300 -9.64 -6.90 -35.41
C HIS A 300 -10.68 -7.03 -34.28
N SER A 301 -11.96 -6.77 -34.57
CA SER A 301 -13.02 -6.63 -33.55
C SER A 301 -13.16 -7.80 -32.56
N GLY A 302 -12.91 -9.05 -33.00
CA GLY A 302 -12.98 -10.23 -32.13
C GLY A 302 -11.76 -10.43 -31.22
N ILE A 303 -10.56 -10.06 -31.68
CA ILE A 303 -9.30 -10.19 -30.93
C ILE A 303 -9.24 -9.15 -29.81
N ASP A 304 -9.72 -7.93 -30.10
CA ASP A 304 -9.81 -6.85 -29.12
C ASP A 304 -10.76 -7.20 -27.97
N GLN A 305 -11.89 -7.85 -28.28
CA GLN A 305 -12.86 -8.24 -27.25
C GLN A 305 -12.31 -9.29 -26.28
N VAL A 306 -11.55 -10.29 -26.77
CA VAL A 306 -10.89 -11.30 -25.94
C VAL A 306 -9.85 -10.66 -25.03
N ALA A 307 -9.10 -9.69 -25.55
CA ALA A 307 -8.10 -8.97 -24.78
C ALA A 307 -8.69 -8.10 -23.67
N ILE A 308 -9.81 -7.44 -23.96
CA ILE A 308 -10.56 -6.64 -22.98
C ILE A 308 -11.07 -7.53 -21.83
N ASP A 309 -11.64 -8.71 -22.14
CA ASP A 309 -12.10 -9.67 -21.14
C ASP A 309 -10.95 -10.19 -20.26
N LEU A 310 -9.82 -10.56 -20.88
CA LEU A 310 -8.63 -11.00 -20.16
C LEU A 310 -8.05 -9.90 -19.27
N PHE A 311 -8.01 -8.66 -19.76
CA PHE A 311 -7.58 -7.51 -18.98
C PHE A 311 -8.47 -7.29 -17.76
N GLN A 312 -9.79 -7.35 -17.92
CA GLN A 312 -10.73 -7.20 -16.81
C GLN A 312 -10.53 -8.29 -15.75
N LYS A 313 -10.41 -9.55 -16.16
CA LYS A 313 -10.14 -10.67 -15.24
C LYS A 313 -8.80 -10.52 -14.51
N LEU A 314 -7.75 -10.10 -15.22
CA LEU A 314 -6.44 -9.86 -14.63
C LEU A 314 -6.48 -8.70 -13.62
N ASP A 315 -7.21 -7.62 -13.90
CA ASP A 315 -7.37 -6.49 -12.98
C ASP A 315 -8.16 -6.92 -11.73
N GLU A 316 -9.24 -7.69 -11.89
CA GLU A 316 -10.01 -8.26 -10.77
C GLU A 316 -9.14 -9.18 -9.88
N GLN A 317 -8.35 -10.07 -10.49
CA GLN A 317 -7.42 -10.93 -9.75
C GLN A 317 -6.33 -10.11 -9.05
N THR A 318 -5.81 -9.07 -9.70
CA THR A 318 -4.84 -8.14 -9.11
C THR A 318 -5.43 -7.46 -7.88
N GLU A 319 -6.68 -6.98 -7.93
CA GLU A 319 -7.35 -6.39 -6.77
C GLU A 319 -7.52 -7.39 -5.61
N ARG A 320 -7.86 -8.65 -5.91
CA ARG A 320 -7.93 -9.72 -4.89
C ARG A 320 -6.56 -9.99 -4.25
N ILE A 321 -5.52 -10.12 -5.05
CA ILE A 321 -4.13 -10.32 -4.59
C ILE A 321 -3.69 -9.15 -3.71
N MET A 322 -4.00 -7.92 -4.12
CA MET A 322 -3.68 -6.71 -3.37
C MET A 322 -4.38 -6.65 -2.01
N ARG A 323 -5.65 -7.05 -1.93
CA ARG A 323 -6.36 -7.20 -0.64
C ARG A 323 -5.69 -8.26 0.24
N GLY A 324 -5.27 -9.39 -0.35
CA GLY A 324 -4.47 -10.42 0.33
C GLY A 324 -3.18 -9.88 0.91
N LEU A 325 -2.36 -9.19 0.10
CA LEU A 325 -1.10 -8.59 0.52
C LEU A 325 -1.27 -7.65 1.71
N ARG A 326 -2.30 -6.78 1.67
CA ARG A 326 -2.61 -5.87 2.77
C ARG A 326 -2.93 -6.63 4.05
N ARG A 327 -3.81 -7.63 3.98
CA ARG A 327 -4.18 -8.47 5.13
C ARG A 327 -2.96 -9.16 5.75
N HIS A 328 -2.12 -9.81 4.94
CA HIS A 328 -0.93 -10.50 5.42
C HIS A 328 0.15 -9.54 5.94
N SER A 329 0.29 -8.35 5.36
CA SER A 329 1.24 -7.32 5.84
C SER A 329 0.87 -6.83 7.25
N ILE A 330 -0.42 -6.57 7.49
CA ILE A 330 -0.93 -6.22 8.82
C ILE A 330 -0.69 -7.37 9.81
N ALA A 331 -1.02 -8.60 9.41
CA ALA A 331 -0.83 -9.78 10.24
C ALA A 331 0.66 -10.03 10.58
N LEU A 332 1.57 -9.83 9.62
CA LEU A 332 3.02 -9.93 9.82
C LEU A 332 3.50 -8.90 10.85
N SER A 333 3.10 -7.63 10.70
CA SER A 333 3.49 -6.57 11.65
C SER A 333 2.99 -6.86 13.07
N LYS A 334 1.74 -7.31 13.22
CA LYS A 334 1.17 -7.75 14.50
C LYS A 334 1.97 -8.94 15.06
N ALA A 335 2.32 -9.91 14.22
CA ALA A 335 3.07 -11.10 14.63
C ALA A 335 4.53 -10.80 15.05
N GLU A 336 5.23 -9.92 14.34
CA GLU A 336 6.59 -9.47 14.66
C GLU A 336 6.62 -8.69 15.98
N ARG A 337 5.65 -7.80 16.20
CA ARG A 337 5.50 -7.06 17.46
C ARG A 337 5.30 -8.01 18.65
N ARG A 338 4.43 -9.01 18.50
CA ARG A 338 4.21 -10.05 19.52
C ARG A 338 5.49 -10.84 19.80
N LEU A 339 6.20 -11.28 18.76
CA LEU A 339 7.46 -11.99 18.91
C LEU A 339 8.51 -11.16 19.64
N GLY A 340 8.63 -9.87 19.32
CA GLY A 340 9.53 -8.94 20.02
C GLY A 340 9.19 -8.79 21.50
N THR A 341 7.89 -8.68 21.81
CA THR A 341 7.40 -8.58 23.19
C THR A 341 7.72 -9.85 23.99
N ILE A 342 7.46 -11.04 23.42
CA ILE A 342 7.76 -12.33 24.06
C ILE A 342 9.27 -12.45 24.31
N LYS A 343 10.11 -12.18 23.30
CA LYS A 343 11.57 -12.26 23.45
C LYS A 343 12.11 -11.30 24.50
N SER A 344 11.63 -10.06 24.52
CA SER A 344 12.00 -9.08 25.55
C SER A 344 11.60 -9.55 26.95
N GLY A 345 10.40 -10.13 27.08
CA GLY A 345 9.91 -10.69 28.35
C GLY A 345 10.74 -11.89 28.82
N ILE A 346 11.19 -12.76 27.91
CA ILE A 346 12.10 -13.88 28.23
C ILE A 346 13.42 -13.34 28.78
N GLU A 347 14.03 -12.34 28.14
CA GLU A 347 15.30 -11.76 28.61
C GLU A 347 15.17 -11.12 29.99
N GLU A 348 14.09 -10.37 30.24
CA GLU A 348 13.80 -9.77 31.55
C GLU A 348 13.59 -10.84 32.64
N ALA A 349 13.00 -11.97 32.27
CA ALA A 349 12.69 -13.07 33.18
C ALA A 349 13.90 -13.93 33.60
N LYS A 350 15.02 -13.91 32.86
CA LYS A 350 16.17 -14.80 33.09
C LYS A 350 16.79 -14.66 34.47
N ASP A 351 16.86 -13.44 34.99
CA ASP A 351 17.50 -13.15 36.29
C ASP A 351 16.49 -12.96 37.44
N MET A 352 15.19 -13.10 37.16
CA MET A 352 14.13 -12.95 38.16
C MET A 352 13.98 -14.18 39.05
N ASP A 353 13.61 -13.96 40.31
CA ASP A 353 13.08 -15.03 41.16
C ASP A 353 11.65 -15.43 40.73
N LYS A 354 11.15 -16.57 41.23
CA LYS A 354 9.83 -17.11 40.88
C LYS A 354 8.69 -16.11 41.16
N THR A 355 8.80 -15.32 42.23
CA THR A 355 7.74 -14.39 42.66
C THR A 355 7.74 -13.12 41.81
N ALA A 356 8.91 -12.59 41.47
CA ALA A 356 9.10 -11.49 40.54
C ALA A 356 8.59 -11.86 39.15
N LEU A 357 8.91 -13.07 38.69
CA LEU A 357 8.46 -13.59 37.40
C LEU A 357 6.92 -13.67 37.29
N LEU A 358 6.25 -14.20 38.32
CA LEU A 358 4.78 -14.24 38.35
C LEU A 358 4.13 -12.85 38.32
N LYS A 359 4.76 -11.85 38.96
CA LYS A 359 4.28 -10.46 38.91
C LYS A 359 4.44 -9.86 37.51
N LEU A 360 5.59 -10.09 36.85
CA LEU A 360 5.84 -9.62 35.49
C LEU A 360 4.77 -10.16 34.52
N PHE A 361 4.44 -11.46 34.61
CA PHE A 361 3.38 -12.05 33.79
C PHE A 361 2.01 -11.40 34.05
N CYS A 362 1.63 -11.19 35.31
CA CYS A 362 0.37 -10.51 35.64
C CYS A 362 0.31 -9.05 35.12
N GLU A 363 1.44 -8.35 35.11
CA GLU A 363 1.51 -6.97 34.62
C GLU A 363 1.39 -6.93 33.09
N LYS A 364 2.10 -7.82 32.38
CA LYS A 364 2.01 -7.96 30.92
C LYS A 364 0.62 -8.37 30.44
N GLU A 365 -0.04 -9.29 31.14
CA GLU A 365 -1.41 -9.69 30.82
C GLU A 365 -2.40 -8.50 30.96
N LYS A 366 -2.19 -7.62 31.95
CA LYS A 366 -3.02 -6.41 32.11
C LYS A 366 -2.76 -5.39 31.01
N GLU A 367 -1.50 -5.15 30.65
CA GLU A 367 -1.12 -4.27 29.54
C GLU A 367 -1.76 -4.72 28.23
N GLU A 368 -1.75 -6.02 27.94
CA GLU A 368 -2.30 -6.56 26.70
C GLU A 368 -3.83 -6.56 26.67
N LYS A 369 -4.50 -6.84 27.80
CA LYS A 369 -5.96 -6.64 27.91
C LYS A 369 -6.38 -5.18 27.71
N ALA A 370 -5.58 -4.22 28.19
CA ALA A 370 -5.84 -2.80 27.96
C ALA A 370 -5.67 -2.43 26.48
N ARG A 371 -4.62 -2.93 25.82
CA ARG A 371 -4.38 -2.70 24.38
C ARG A 371 -5.45 -3.31 23.48
N ALA A 372 -5.96 -4.49 23.81
CA ALA A 372 -7.03 -5.14 23.05
C ALA A 372 -8.36 -4.34 23.04
N ILE A 373 -8.53 -3.42 23.99
CA ILE A 373 -9.68 -2.49 24.03
C ILE A 373 -9.42 -1.26 23.14
N GLU A 374 -8.16 -0.85 22.99
CA GLU A 374 -7.76 0.32 22.17
C GLU A 374 -7.64 0.00 20.68
N ASP A 375 -7.36 -1.25 20.31
CA ASP A 375 -7.21 -1.73 18.91
C ASP A 375 -8.23 -2.87 18.63
N PRO A 376 -9.52 -2.55 18.40
CA PRO A 376 -10.56 -3.56 18.22
C PRO A 376 -10.34 -4.40 16.95
N PRO A 377 -10.86 -5.64 16.89
CA PRO A 377 -10.76 -6.47 15.69
C PRO A 377 -11.32 -5.74 14.45
N ASP A 378 -10.61 -5.85 13.34
CA ASP A 378 -10.78 -5.12 12.06
C ASP A 378 -12.08 -5.49 11.29
N ASP A 379 -13.16 -5.85 12.00
CA ASP A 379 -14.45 -6.27 11.41
C ASP A 379 -15.26 -5.09 10.83
N LEU A 380 -14.73 -3.87 10.88
CA LEU A 380 -15.45 -2.64 10.53
C LEU A 380 -15.28 -2.19 9.06
N PHE A 381 -14.50 -2.90 8.23
CA PHE A 381 -14.21 -2.45 6.86
C PHE A 381 -14.43 -3.47 5.72
N ASP A 382 -14.91 -4.69 5.98
CA ASP A 382 -15.18 -5.66 4.91
C ASP A 382 -16.68 -5.92 4.69
N GLY A 383 -17.10 -5.84 3.43
CA GLY A 383 -18.48 -6.05 2.94
C GLY A 383 -18.98 -7.51 3.04
N PRO A 384 -20.14 -7.83 2.46
CA PRO A 384 -21.02 -8.92 2.89
C PRO A 384 -20.55 -10.35 2.56
N ASP A 385 -19.36 -10.56 1.99
CA ASP A 385 -18.86 -11.88 1.61
C ASP A 385 -18.05 -12.52 2.76
N ASN A 386 -18.61 -12.44 3.98
CA ASN A 386 -17.97 -12.91 5.19
C ASN A 386 -18.35 -14.38 5.48
N GLU A 387 -17.67 -15.32 4.84
CA GLU A 387 -17.59 -16.72 5.31
C GLU A 387 -16.38 -16.97 6.22
N MET A 388 -15.63 -15.93 6.62
CA MET A 388 -14.49 -16.08 7.53
C MET A 388 -14.77 -15.38 8.84
N GLY A 389 -15.34 -16.16 9.76
CA GLY A 389 -15.45 -15.77 11.16
C GLY A 389 -14.08 -15.44 11.79
N PRO A 390 -14.10 -14.68 12.89
CA PRO A 390 -12.92 -14.20 13.60
C PRO A 390 -11.91 -15.31 13.91
N CYS A 391 -10.63 -14.94 13.99
CA CYS A 391 -9.63 -15.75 14.69
C CYS A 391 -9.90 -15.65 16.20
N ASP A 392 -11.02 -16.22 16.65
CA ASP A 392 -11.47 -16.27 18.04
C ASP A 392 -10.49 -16.99 18.98
N ASN A 393 -9.48 -17.65 18.41
CA ASN A 393 -8.47 -18.43 19.12
C ASN A 393 -7.08 -17.78 19.16
N CYS A 394 -6.93 -16.49 18.83
CA CYS A 394 -5.70 -15.78 19.17
C CYS A 394 -5.68 -15.50 20.67
N VAL A 395 -5.10 -16.40 21.48
CA VAL A 395 -4.79 -16.08 22.88
C VAL A 395 -3.86 -14.88 22.91
N ILE A 396 -4.38 -13.82 23.53
CA ILE A 396 -3.69 -12.59 23.87
C ILE A 396 -2.78 -12.94 25.05
N LEU A 397 -1.47 -12.88 24.79
CA LEU A 397 -0.40 -13.21 25.73
C LEU A 397 0.05 -11.98 26.50
#